data_AF-A0A2V7V8Z6-F1
#
_entry.id   AF-A0A2V7V8Z6-F1
#
_cell.length_a   1.000
_cell.length_b   1.000
_cell.length_c   1.000
_cell.angle_alpha   90.00
_cell.angle_beta   90.00
_cell.angle_gamma   90.00
#
_symmetry.space_group_name_H-M   'P 1'
#
loop_
_entity.id
_entity.type
_entity.pdbx_description
1 polymer ?
#
loop_
_entity_poly.entity_id
_entity_poly.type
_entity_poly.pdbx_seq_one_letter_code
_entity_poly.pdbx_strand_id
1 'polypeptide(L)' 'MSGASPSLVALLLLASCATSPIDPRTVRLDAEFTLAPGQTAQVEGGGLRVTFYGVSADSRCPTGVT' A
#
# COMPACT_ATOMS: atom_id res chain seq x y z
N MET A 1 3.54 4.97 43.60
CA MET A 1 4.28 4.76 42.33
C MET A 1 3.97 3.34 41.89
N SER A 2 2.81 3.13 41.27
CA SER A 2 2.32 1.79 40.91
C SER A 2 3.05 1.32 39.66
N GLY A 3 3.87 0.29 39.79
CA GLY A 3 4.67 -0.27 38.71
C GLY A 3 3.76 -0.90 37.65
N ALA A 4 3.88 -0.44 36.40
CA ALA A 4 3.19 -1.07 35.29
C ALA A 4 3.65 -2.52 35.15
N SER A 5 2.69 -3.46 35.12
CA SER A 5 2.96 -4.89 34.92
C SER A 5 3.70 -5.11 33.60
N PRO A 6 4.79 -5.89 33.55
CA PRO A 6 5.56 -6.13 32.32
C PRO A 6 4.71 -6.75 31.21
N SER A 7 3.64 -7.46 31.57
CA SER A 7 2.66 -8.02 30.63
C SER A 7 1.87 -6.94 29.87
N LEU A 8 1.59 -5.80 30.50
CA LEU A 8 0.90 -4.68 29.85
C LEU A 8 1.77 -4.06 28.76
N VAL A 9 3.07 -3.93 29.02
CA VAL A 9 4.05 -3.38 28.06
C VAL A 9 4.20 -4.30 26.84
N ALA A 10 4.23 -5.61 27.06
CA ALA A 10 4.32 -6.60 25.98
C ALA A 10 3.09 -6.56 25.04
N LEU A 11 1.87 -6.42 25.57
CA LEU A 11 0.66 -6.31 24.75
C LEU A 11 0.62 -5.01 23.92
N LEU A 12 1.15 -3.89 24.42
CA LEU A 12 1.21 -2.62 23.69
C LEU A 12 2.17 -2.68 22.48
N LEU A 13 3.27 -3.42 22.59
CA LEU A 13 4.23 -3.61 21.49
C LEU A 13 3.64 -4.42 20.32
N LEU A 14 2.79 -5.42 20.61
CA LEU A 14 2.15 -6.26 19.59
C LEU A 14 1.07 -5.51 18.79
N ALA A 15 0.42 -4.51 19.38
CA ALA A 15 -0.59 -3.70 18.70
C ALA A 15 0.01 -2.73 17.65
N SER A 16 1.31 -2.44 17.72
CA SER A 16 1.99 -1.53 16.77
C SER A 16 2.29 -2.18 15.41
N CYS A 17 2.15 -3.50 15.31
CA CYS A 17 2.26 -4.23 14.03
C CYS A 17 0.94 -4.30 13.26
N ALA A 18 -0.10 -3.59 13.72
CA ALA A 18 -1.30 -3.39 12.91
C ALA A 18 -0.92 -2.54 11.69
N THR A 19 -0.57 -3.23 10.61
CA THR A 19 -0.44 -2.67 9.26
C THR A 19 -1.64 -1.76 9.05
N SER A 20 -1.40 -0.45 9.03
CA SER A 20 -2.46 0.49 8.68
C SER A 20 -2.98 0.08 7.30
N PRO A 21 -4.30 0.08 7.05
CA PRO A 21 -4.78 0.02 5.69
C PRO A 21 -4.02 1.11 4.95
N ILE A 22 -3.27 0.74 3.90
CA ILE A 22 -2.52 1.71 3.10
C ILE A 22 -3.59 2.63 2.53
N ASP A 23 -3.79 3.77 3.16
CA ASP A 23 -4.78 4.73 2.72
C ASP A 23 -4.41 5.07 1.27
N PRO A 24 -5.36 4.99 0.33
CA PRO A 24 -5.03 5.20 -1.06
C PRO A 24 -4.43 6.58 -1.22
N ARG A 25 -3.23 6.61 -1.79
CA ARG A 25 -2.46 7.83 -1.94
C ARG A 25 -3.28 8.84 -2.75
N THR A 26 -3.49 10.02 -2.20
CA THR A 26 -4.19 11.10 -2.91
C THR A 26 -3.26 11.71 -3.96
N VAL A 27 -3.73 11.84 -5.19
CA VAL A 27 -2.96 12.34 -6.34
C VAL A 27 -3.76 13.39 -7.11
N ARG A 28 -3.06 14.34 -7.72
CA ARG A 28 -3.67 15.38 -8.55
C ARG A 28 -3.99 14.85 -9.95
N LEU A 29 -5.08 15.34 -10.52
CA LEU A 29 -5.34 15.19 -11.95
C LEU A 29 -4.20 15.86 -12.74
N ASP A 30 -3.83 15.28 -13.88
CA ASP A 30 -2.73 15.73 -14.77
C ASP A 30 -1.33 15.77 -14.13
N ALA A 31 -1.15 15.09 -12.99
CA ALA A 31 0.16 14.89 -12.37
C ALA A 31 0.60 13.44 -12.51
N GLU A 32 1.88 13.22 -12.80
CA GLU A 32 2.46 11.89 -12.82
C GLU A 32 2.52 11.29 -11.41
N PHE A 33 2.25 10.00 -11.32
CA PHE A 33 2.43 9.23 -10.10
C PHE A 33 2.78 7.78 -10.41
N THR A 34 3.46 7.15 -9.46
CA THR A 34 3.83 5.74 -9.53
C THR A 34 2.97 4.92 -8.57
N LEU A 35 2.54 3.75 -9.03
CA LEU A 35 1.93 2.70 -8.21
C LEU A 35 2.77 1.44 -8.35
N ALA A 36 3.10 0.81 -7.22
CA ALA A 36 3.52 -0.59 -7.21
C ALA A 36 2.31 -1.52 -7.37
N PRO A 37 2.50 -2.79 -7.81
CA PRO A 37 1.41 -3.75 -7.87
C PRO A 37 0.65 -3.86 -6.53
N GLY A 38 -0.67 -3.86 -6.59
CA GLY A 38 -1.57 -3.85 -5.45
C GLY A 38 -1.83 -2.46 -4.84
N GLN A 39 -1.09 -1.42 -5.21
CA GLN A 39 -1.33 -0.07 -4.69
C GLN A 39 -2.50 0.61 -5.40
N THR A 40 -3.17 1.48 -4.66
CA THR A 40 -4.30 2.29 -5.13
C THR A 40 -4.04 3.76 -4.86
N ALA A 41 -4.39 4.61 -5.84
CA ALA A 41 -4.46 6.05 -5.70
C ALA A 41 -5.90 6.56 -5.79
N GLN A 42 -6.19 7.63 -5.05
CA GLN A 42 -7.44 8.40 -5.16
C GLN A 42 -7.12 9.72 -5.86
N VAL A 43 -7.88 10.06 -6.90
CA VAL A 43 -7.69 11.34 -7.59
C VAL A 43 -8.40 12.46 -6.83
N GLU A 44 -7.70 13.56 -6.57
CA GLU A 44 -8.23 14.74 -5.90
C GLU A 44 -9.46 15.31 -6.62
N GLY A 45 -10.45 15.77 -5.84
CA GLY A 45 -11.64 16.42 -6.38
C GLY A 45 -12.58 15.50 -7.16
N GLY A 46 -12.24 14.21 -7.31
CA GLY A 46 -13.05 13.22 -8.02
C GLY A 46 -13.23 11.95 -7.21
N GLY A 47 -14.41 11.34 -7.29
CA GLY A 47 -14.67 10.00 -6.74
C GLY A 47 -13.91 8.87 -7.46
N LEU A 48 -12.84 9.18 -8.20
CA LEU A 48 -12.07 8.25 -9.02
C LEU A 48 -10.94 7.60 -8.24
N ARG A 49 -10.89 6.27 -8.32
CA ARG A 49 -9.81 5.45 -7.80
C ARG A 49 -9.10 4.70 -8.94
N VAL A 50 -7.78 4.61 -8.82
CA VAL A 50 -6.93 3.87 -9.75
C VAL A 50 -6.12 2.86 -8.97
N THR A 51 -6.28 1.57 -9.28
CA THR A 51 -5.51 0.47 -8.68
C THR A 51 -4.63 -0.15 -9.75
N PHE A 52 -3.33 -0.27 -9.47
CA PHE A 52 -2.43 -1.02 -10.35
C PHE A 52 -2.36 -2.46 -9.86
N TYR A 53 -3.03 -3.39 -10.55
CA TYR A 53 -2.99 -4.80 -10.20
C TYR A 53 -1.68 -5.48 -10.61
N GLY A 54 -1.16 -5.15 -11.79
CA GLY A 54 0.05 -5.73 -12.35
C GLY A 54 0.02 -5.73 -13.89
N VAL A 55 1.02 -6.38 -14.48
CA VAL A 55 1.12 -6.60 -15.94
C VAL A 55 0.74 -8.06 -16.23
N SER A 56 -0.31 -8.27 -17.02
CA SER A 56 -0.82 -9.62 -17.32
C SER A 56 -0.09 -10.30 -18.49
N ALA A 57 0.46 -9.54 -19.42
CA ALA A 57 1.25 -10.03 -20.53
C ALA A 57 2.32 -8.99 -20.91
N ASP A 58 3.56 -9.45 -21.13
CA ASP A 58 4.65 -8.61 -21.61
C ASP A 58 5.23 -9.22 -22.89
N SER A 59 4.91 -8.62 -24.04
CA SER A 59 5.41 -9.06 -25.35
C SER A 59 6.92 -8.88 -25.52
N ARG A 60 7.56 -8.11 -24.63
CA ARG A 60 9.02 -7.92 -24.61
C ARG A 60 9.73 -9.04 -23.86
N CYS A 61 8.99 -9.94 -23.20
CA CYS A 61 9.55 -11.12 -22.57
C CYS A 61 9.60 -12.23 -23.64
N PRO A 62 10.75 -12.48 -24.29
CA PRO A 62 10.82 -13.48 -25.34
C PRO A 62 10.60 -14.86 -24.73
N THR A 63 9.50 -15.50 -25.10
CA THR A 63 9.28 -16.91 -24.77
C THR A 63 10.02 -17.76 -25.81
N GLY A 64 10.81 -18.74 -25.35
CA GLY A 64 11.48 -19.71 -26.25
C GLY A 64 12.87 -19.30 -26.78
N VAL A 65 13.53 -18.33 -26.14
CA VAL A 65 14.97 -18.12 -26.35
C VAL A 65 15.76 -19.02 -25.38
N THR A 66 16.49 -20.01 -25.91
CA THR A 66 17.44 -20.89 -25.19
C THR A 66 18.85 -20.66 -25.70
#